data_AF-A0A537NNR7-F1
#
_entry.id   AF-A0A537NNR7-F1
#
_cell.length_a   1.000
_cell.length_b   1.000
_cell.length_c   1.000
_cell.angle_alpha   90.00
_cell.angle_beta   90.00
_cell.angle_gamma   90.00
#
_symmetry.space_group_name_H-M   'P 1'
#
loop_
_entity.id
_entity.type
_entity.pdbx_description
1 polymer ?
#
loop_
_entity_poly.entity_id
_entity_poly.type
_entity_poly.pdbx_seq_one_letter_code
_entity_poly.pdbx_strand_id
1 'polypeptide(L)' 'RAGYTWRGLPAAETENLTEAKAVTLAMKNPSLIRRPLIEHQDGSVTVGFSDKVRGFIG' A
#
# COMPACT_ATOMS: atom_id res chain seq x y z
N ARG A 1 -4.88 -2.14 -10.05
CA ARG A 1 -3.85 -2.13 -11.13
C ARG A 1 -2.50 -1.81 -10.49
N ALA A 2 -1.39 -2.44 -10.91
CA ALA A 2 -0.07 -2.15 -10.36
C ALA A 2 0.54 -0.88 -10.98
N GLY A 3 1.25 -0.10 -10.15
CA GLY A 3 1.92 1.14 -10.56
C GLY A 3 3.08 0.91 -11.53
N TYR A 4 3.63 1.98 -12.10
CA TYR A 4 4.81 1.90 -12.98
C TYR A 4 6.04 1.40 -12.21
N THR A 5 6.29 1.93 -11.01
CA THR A 5 7.41 1.51 -10.15
C THR A 5 7.39 0.01 -9.88
N TRP A 6 6.24 -0.56 -9.50
CA TRP A 6 6.11 -2.00 -9.26
C TRP A 6 6.47 -2.84 -10.50
N ARG A 7 6.02 -2.42 -11.69
CA ARG A 7 6.29 -3.11 -12.95
C ARG A 7 7.75 -3.02 -13.38
N GLY A 8 8.49 -2.04 -12.88
CA GLY A 8 9.91 -1.83 -13.19
C GLY A 8 10.87 -2.50 -12.20
N LEU A 9 10.36 -3.14 -11.14
CA LEU A 9 11.23 -3.80 -10.17
C LEU A 9 11.85 -5.09 -10.76
N PRO A 10 13.13 -5.36 -10.48
CA PRO A 10 13.72 -6.68 -10.74
C PRO A 10 12.95 -7.79 -10.02
N ALA A 11 12.85 -8.97 -10.64
CA ALA A 11 12.11 -10.11 -10.07
C ALA A 11 12.58 -10.47 -8.64
N ALA A 12 13.90 -10.45 -8.41
CA ALA A 12 14.53 -10.75 -7.12
C ALA A 12 14.07 -9.84 -5.96
N GLU A 13 13.64 -8.61 -6.22
CA GLU A 13 13.10 -7.70 -5.19
C GLU A 13 11.67 -8.09 -4.77
N THR A 14 10.97 -8.87 -5.59
CA THR A 14 9.58 -9.29 -5.37
C THR A 14 9.41 -10.79 -5.09
N GLU A 15 10.47 -11.58 -5.25
CA GLU A 15 10.47 -13.01 -4.91
C GLU A 15 10.49 -13.24 -3.40
N ASN A 16 9.66 -14.19 -2.93
CA ASN A 16 9.58 -14.56 -1.52
C ASN A 16 9.44 -13.33 -0.59
N LEU A 17 8.53 -12.44 -0.98
CA LEU A 17 8.22 -11.21 -0.25
C LEU A 17 7.71 -11.56 1.15
N THR A 18 8.45 -11.12 2.16
CA THR A 18 8.01 -11.11 3.55
C THR A 18 7.56 -9.70 3.93
N GLU A 19 6.87 -9.55 5.05
CA GLU A 19 6.46 -8.23 5.55
C GLU A 19 7.66 -7.28 5.72
N ALA A 20 8.73 -7.74 6.37
CA ALA A 20 9.94 -6.93 6.55
C ALA A 20 10.58 -6.52 5.22
N LYS A 21 10.61 -7.42 4.23
CA LYS A 21 11.08 -7.10 2.87
C LYS A 21 10.17 -6.09 2.18
N ALA A 22 8.85 -6.27 2.29
CA ALA A 22 7.86 -5.37 1.70
C ALA A 22 7.95 -3.96 2.28
N VAL A 23 8.10 -3.85 3.60
CA VAL A 23 8.29 -2.56 4.31
C VAL A 23 9.58 -1.89 3.83
N THR A 24 10.70 -2.62 3.80
CA THR A 24 11.98 -2.09 3.31
C THR A 24 11.87 -1.62 1.86
N LEU A 25 11.21 -2.41 1.01
CA LEU A 25 11.00 -2.08 -0.41
C LEU A 25 10.10 -0.85 -0.59
N ALA A 26 9.04 -0.73 0.21
CA ALA A 26 8.15 0.43 0.21
C ALA A 26 8.82 1.69 0.75
N MET A 27 9.72 1.57 1.75
CA MET A 27 10.55 2.68 2.22
C MET A 27 11.52 3.17 1.14
N LYS A 28 12.15 2.24 0.40
CA LYS A 28 13.01 2.58 -0.75
C LYS A 28 12.23 3.22 -1.90
N ASN A 29 10.99 2.76 -2.12
CA ASN A 29 10.14 3.21 -3.22
C ASN A 29 8.75 3.63 -2.71
N PRO A 30 8.60 4.84 -2.15
CA PRO A 30 7.34 5.26 -1.51
C PRO A 30 6.11 5.28 -2.43
N SER A 31 6.30 5.31 -3.75
CA SER A 31 5.21 5.20 -4.75
C SER A 31 4.55 3.81 -4.79
N LEU A 32 5.16 2.79 -4.18
CA LEU A 32 4.57 1.46 -4.04
C LEU A 32 3.43 1.43 -3.01
N ILE A 33 3.40 2.38 -2.09
CA ILE A 33 2.36 2.50 -1.08
C ILE A 33 1.08 2.98 -1.77
N ARG A 34 0.01 2.18 -1.68
CA ARG A 34 -1.30 2.54 -2.24
C ARG A 34 -1.88 3.74 -1.50
N ARG A 35 -2.48 4.66 -2.24
CA ARG A 35 -3.02 5.93 -1.72
C ARG A 35 -4.46 6.15 -2.20
N PRO A 36 -5.27 6.91 -1.44
CA PRO A 36 -5.02 7.40 -0.07
C PRO A 36 -4.92 6.26 0.97
N LEU A 37 -4.27 6.55 2.10
CA LEU A 37 -4.45 5.82 3.36
C LEU A 37 -5.31 6.70 4.27
N ILE A 38 -6.34 6.13 4.88
CA ILE A 38 -7.28 6.86 5.72
C ILE A 38 -7.30 6.19 7.08
N GLU A 39 -6.95 6.93 8.12
CA GLU A 39 -7.07 6.50 9.51
C GLU A 39 -8.42 6.92 10.07
N HIS A 40 -9.10 6.00 10.74
CA HIS A 40 -10.41 6.19 11.32
C HIS A 40 -10.32 6.43 12.82
N GLN A 41 -11.39 6.95 13.42
CA GLN A 41 -11.43 7.25 14.85
C GLN A 41 -11.20 6.03 15.75
N ASP A 42 -11.54 4.83 15.26
CA ASP A 42 -11.31 3.55 15.94
C ASP A 42 -9.88 3.00 15.78
N GLY A 43 -8.99 3.74 15.09
CA GLY A 43 -7.62 3.36 14.81
C GLY A 43 -7.46 2.39 13.63
N SER A 44 -8.54 2.01 12.96
CA SER A 44 -8.47 1.22 11.73
C SER A 44 -7.92 2.07 10.57
N VAL A 45 -7.24 1.42 9.63
CA VAL A 45 -6.69 2.08 8.42
C VAL A 45 -7.30 1.45 7.18
N THR A 46 -7.87 2.28 6.31
CA THR A 46 -8.37 1.86 5.01
C THR A 46 -7.55 2.45 3.87
N VAL A 47 -7.67 1.84 2.69
CA VAL A 47 -6.97 2.26 1.47
C VAL A 47 -7.99 2.61 0.40
N GLY A 48 -7.83 3.77 -0.23
CA GLY A 48 -8.73 4.23 -1.30
C GLY A 48 -9.97 4.96 -0.78
N PHE A 49 -10.89 5.25 -1.71
CA PHE A 49 -12.14 5.98 -1.45
C PHE A 49 -13.38 5.17 -1.89
N SER A 50 -13.33 3.84 -1.81
CA SER A 50 -14.47 3.02 -2.21
C SER A 50 -15.70 3.31 -1.34
N ASP A 51 -16.91 3.04 -1.84
CA ASP A 51 -18.15 3.27 -1.06
C ASP A 51 -18.16 2.47 0.25
N LYS A 52 -17.50 1.30 0.27
CA LYS A 52 -17.27 0.51 1.48
C LYS A 52 -16.45 1.25 2.54
N VAL A 53 -15.59 2.19 2.14
CA VAL A 53 -14.74 3.00 3.03
C VAL A 53 -15.48 4.25 3.54
N ARG A 54 -16.41 4.82 2.77
CA ARG A 54 -17.14 6.04 3.17
C ARG A 54 -17.89 5.90 4.50
N GLY A 55 -18.41 4.70 4.79
CA GLY A 55 -19.15 4.43 6.03
C GLY A 55 -18.31 4.52 7.32
N PHE A 56 -16.98 4.57 7.21
CA PHE A 56 -16.06 4.69 8.35
C PHE A 56 -15.52 6.12 8.54
N ILE A 57 -15.78 7.04 7.61
CA ILE A 57 -15.29 8.43 7.65
C ILE A 57 -16.27 9.35 8.44
N GLY A 58 -17.44 8.82 8.86
CA GLY A 58 -18.48 9.55 9.60
C GLY A 58 -18.39 9.34 11.10
#